data_AF-A0A246SKK2-F1
#
_entry.id   AF-A0A246SKK2-F1
#
_cell.length_a   1.000
_cell.length_b   1.000
_cell.length_c   1.000
_cell.angle_alpha   90.00
_cell.angle_beta   90.00
_cell.angle_gamma   90.00
#
_symmetry.space_group_name_H-M   'P 1'
#
loop_
_entity.id
_entity.type
_entity.pdbx_description
1 polymer ?
#
loop_
_entity_poly.entity_id
_entity_poly.type
_entity_poly.pdbx_seq_one_letter_code
_entity_poly.pdbx_strand_id
1 'polypeptide(L)' 'MPIRLRKFIGTILIIVLVLGYALLANTIAVATLGNAPWWGHLLYFFLTGLLWVLPAMVIIKWMAGPRQR' A
#
# COMPACT_ATOMS: atom_id res chain seq x y z
N MET A 1 -17.64 -17.29 -3.05
CA MET A 1 -16.25 -17.79 -3.21
C MET A 1 -15.85 -18.54 -1.95
N PRO A 2 -15.21 -19.71 -2.05
CA PRO A 2 -14.66 -20.39 -0.88
C PRO A 2 -13.66 -19.49 -0.15
N ILE A 3 -13.74 -19.45 1.19
CA ILE A 3 -12.98 -18.50 2.05
C ILE A 3 -11.46 -18.57 1.81
N ARG A 4 -10.96 -19.77 1.44
CA ARG A 4 -9.54 -20.04 1.15
C ARG A 4 -9.06 -19.32 -0.10
N LEU A 5 -9.88 -19.26 -1.15
CA LEU A 5 -9.54 -18.59 -2.41
C LEU A 5 -9.54 -17.06 -2.25
N ARG A 6 -10.47 -16.53 -1.46
CA ARG A 6 -10.51 -15.09 -1.13
C ARG A 6 -9.27 -14.64 -0.39
N LYS A 7 -8.77 -15.46 0.55
CA LYS A 7 -7.51 -15.20 1.26
C LYS A 7 -6.31 -15.28 0.32
N PHE A 8 -6.26 -16.26 -0.59
CA PHE A 8 -5.16 -16.37 -1.56
C PHE A 8 -5.08 -15.16 -2.50
N ILE A 9 -6.22 -14.77 -3.10
CA ILE A 9 -6.29 -13.60 -3.99
C ILE A 9 -5.96 -12.31 -3.22
N GLY A 10 -6.45 -12.18 -1.99
CA GLY A 10 -6.15 -11.02 -1.18
C GLY A 10 -4.67 -10.86 -0.83
N THR A 11 -3.96 -11.96 -0.54
CA THR A 11 -2.51 -11.93 -0.33
C THR A 11 -1.79 -11.46 -1.59
N ILE A 12 -2.16 -11.98 -2.77
CA ILE A 12 -1.58 -11.54 -4.05
C ILE A 12 -1.86 -10.05 -4.29
N LEU A 13 -3.10 -9.59 -4.05
CA LEU A 13 -3.46 -8.18 -4.20
C LEU A 13 -2.62 -7.28 -3.28
N ILE A 14 -2.38 -7.67 -2.03
CA ILE A 14 -1.51 -6.92 -1.13
C ILE A 14 -0.08 -6.86 -1.68
N ILE A 15 0.46 -7.98 -2.16
CA ILE A 15 1.83 -8.01 -2.72
C ILE A 15 1.92 -7.08 -3.93
N VAL A 16 0.99 -7.19 -4.87
CA VAL A 16 0.95 -6.34 -6.08
C VAL A 16 0.80 -4.87 -5.68
N LEU A 17 -0.05 -4.57 -4.70
CA LEU A 17 -0.24 -3.21 -4.20
C LEU A 17 1.05 -2.66 -3.61
N VAL A 18 1.74 -3.41 -2.76
CA VAL A 18 3.00 -2.99 -2.13
C VAL A 18 4.07 -2.75 -3.18
N LEU A 19 4.23 -3.67 -4.13
CA LEU A 19 5.22 -3.52 -5.20
C LEU A 19 4.92 -2.33 -6.10
N GLY A 20 3.67 -2.21 -6.57
CA GLY A 20 3.26 -1.09 -7.43
C GLY A 20 3.36 0.26 -6.72
N TYR A 21 2.96 0.31 -5.45
CA TYR A 21 3.03 1.53 -4.66
C TYR A 21 4.48 1.94 -4.35
N ALA A 22 5.34 1.00 -3.98
CA ALA A 22 6.75 1.28 -3.72
C ALA A 22 7.45 1.82 -4.97
N LEU A 23 7.18 1.22 -6.14
CA LEU A 23 7.71 1.70 -7.41
C LEU A 23 7.20 3.12 -7.71
N LEU A 24 5.89 3.36 -7.64
CA LEU A 24 5.31 4.69 -7.87
C LEU A 24 5.88 5.74 -6.92
N ALA A 25 5.90 5.45 -5.62
CA ALA A 25 6.40 6.36 -4.60
C ALA A 25 7.88 6.70 -4.83
N ASN A 26 8.70 5.71 -5.17
CA ASN A 26 10.11 5.90 -5.49
C ASN A 26 10.32 6.68 -6.79
N THR A 27 9.57 6.36 -7.85
CA THR A 27 9.68 7.10 -9.14
C THR A 27 9.30 8.56 -8.96
N ILE A 28 8.22 8.86 -8.22
CA ILE A 28 7.81 10.24 -7.92
C ILE A 28 8.87 10.92 -7.04
N ALA A 29 9.41 10.24 -6.02
CA ALA A 29 10.46 10.80 -5.17
C ALA A 29 11.70 11.19 -5.98
N VAL A 30 12.20 10.29 -6.83
CA VAL A 30 13.37 10.56 -7.67
C VAL A 30 13.09 11.68 -8.68
N ALA A 31 11.91 11.69 -9.30
CA ALA A 31 11.55 12.67 -10.32
C ALA A 31 11.30 14.09 -9.77
N THR A 32 10.80 14.21 -8.53
CA THR A 32 10.35 15.51 -7.99
C THR A 32 11.14 16.01 -6.79
N LEU A 33 11.77 15.12 -6.01
CA LEU A 33 12.52 15.48 -4.80
C LEU A 33 14.04 15.52 -5.00
N GLY A 34 14.57 15.40 -6.22
CA GLY A 34 16.02 15.38 -6.48
C GLY A 34 16.80 16.58 -5.90
N ASN A 35 16.21 17.78 -5.90
CA ASN A 35 16.78 19.00 -5.29
C ASN A 35 16.04 19.44 -4.00
N ALA A 36 15.11 18.64 -3.50
CA ALA A 36 14.33 18.99 -2.33
C ALA A 36 15.17 18.86 -1.04
N PRO A 37 14.96 19.73 -0.05
CA PRO A 37 15.63 19.64 1.24
C PRO A 37 15.21 18.39 2.02
N TRP A 38 16.05 17.97 2.98
CA TRP A 38 15.90 16.73 3.76
C TRP A 38 14.52 16.57 4.43
N TRP A 39 13.92 17.65 4.90
CA TRP A 39 12.59 17.64 5.52
C TRP A 39 11.48 17.33 4.51
N GLY A 40 11.65 17.70 3.23
CA GLY A 40 10.72 17.38 2.16
C GLY A 40 10.71 15.88 1.86
N HIS A 41 11.88 15.26 1.87
CA HIS A 41 12.02 13.80 1.74
C HIS A 41 11.34 13.09 2.93
N LEU A 42 11.62 13.54 4.15
CA LEU A 42 11.02 12.98 5.36
C LEU A 42 9.49 13.02 5.31
N LEU A 43 8.91 14.19 5.00
CA LEU A 43 7.47 14.38 4.95
C LEU A 43 6.84 13.54 3.84
N TYR A 44 7.49 13.49 2.67
CA TYR A 44 7.02 12.71 1.53
C TYR A 44 6.97 11.22 1.85
N PHE A 45 8.06 10.63 2.36
CA PHE A 45 8.10 9.22 2.74
C PHE A 45 7.17 8.90 3.91
N PHE A 46 7.02 9.81 4.86
CA PHE A 46 6.06 9.65 5.96
C PHE A 46 4.62 9.62 5.45
N LEU A 47 4.22 10.57 4.60
CA LEU A 47 2.87 10.65 4.07
C LEU A 47 2.56 9.53 3.08
N THR A 48 3.47 9.22 2.15
CA THR A 48 3.29 8.07 1.24
C THR A 48 3.28 6.76 2.01
N GLY A 49 4.15 6.61 3.02
CA GLY A 49 4.15 5.51 3.98
C GLY A 49 2.87 5.38 4.80
N LEU A 50 2.12 6.47 5.02
CA LEU A 50 0.83 6.42 5.69
C LEU A 50 -0.32 6.15 4.71
N LEU A 51 -0.22 6.72 3.51
CA LEU A 51 -1.28 6.70 2.51
C LEU A 51 -1.53 5.29 1.94
N TRP A 52 -0.51 4.43 1.85
CA TRP A 52 -0.69 3.04 1.40
C TRP A 52 -1.40 2.14 2.43
N VAL A 53 -1.43 2.53 3.71
CA VAL A 53 -2.13 1.78 4.78
C VAL A 53 -3.62 1.74 4.50
N LEU A 54 -4.20 2.81 3.98
CA LEU A 54 -5.63 2.89 3.65
C LEU A 54 -6.06 1.82 2.62
N PRO A 55 -5.41 1.70 1.44
CA PRO A 55 -5.66 0.60 0.53
C PRO A 55 -5.45 -0.79 1.15
N ALA A 56 -4.37 -0.98 1.92
CA ALA A 56 -4.09 -2.25 2.57
C ALA A 56 -5.22 -2.65 3.55
N MET A 57 -5.74 -1.70 4.34
CA MET A 57 -6.87 -1.92 5.23
C MET A 57 -8.14 -2.34 4.48
N VAL A 58 -8.42 -1.73 3.32
CA VAL A 58 -9.57 -2.10 2.49
C VAL A 58 -9.46 -3.54 1.99
N ILE A 59 -8.28 -3.95 1.52
CA ILE A 59 -8.03 -5.31 1.05
C ILE A 59 -8.14 -6.31 2.20
N ILE A 60 -7.54 -6.02 3.36
CA ILE A 60 -7.59 -6.88 4.54
C ILE A 60 -9.02 -7.01 5.07
N LYS A 61 -9.78 -5.91 5.16
CA LYS A 61 -11.19 -5.93 5.57
C LYS A 61 -12.01 -6.78 4.61
N TRP A 62 -11.74 -6.68 3.32
CA TRP A 62 -12.36 -7.54 2.32
C TRP A 62 -11.93 -9.02 2.52
N MET A 63 -10.66 -9.32 2.74
CA MET A 63 -10.18 -10.69 2.99
C MET A 63 -10.78 -11.33 4.23
N ALA A 64 -10.91 -10.56 5.32
CA ALA A 64 -11.42 -11.04 6.60
C ALA A 64 -12.88 -11.51 6.50
N GLY A 65 -13.66 -10.96 5.56
CA GLY A 65 -15.07 -11.28 5.39
C GLY A 65 -15.93 -10.84 6.60
N PRO A 66 -17.24 -11.14 6.60
CA PRO A 66 -18.11 -10.86 7.74
C PRO A 66 -17.59 -11.61 8.98
N ARG A 67 -17.49 -10.93 10.14
CA ARG A 67 -17.25 -11.61 11.42
C ARG A 67 -18.39 -12.60 11.63
N GLN A 68 -18.10 -13.89 11.46
CA GLN A 68 -18.98 -14.95 11.92
C GLN A 68 -18.90 -14.92 13.45
N ARG A 69 -19.91 -14.30 14.08
CA ARG A 69 -20.09 -14.29 15.54
C ARG A 69 -20.36 -15.69 16.03
#